data_AF-A0A4R3TH44-F1
#
_entry.id   AF-A0A4R3TH44-F1
#
_cell.length_a   1.000
_cell.length_b   1.000
_cell.length_c   1.000
_cell.angle_alpha   90.00
_cell.angle_beta   90.00
_cell.angle_gamma   90.00
#
_symmetry.space_group_name_H-M   'P 1'
#
loop_
_entity.id
_entity.type
_entity.pdbx_description
1 polymer ?
#
loop_
_entity_poly.entity_id
_entity_poly.type
_entity_poly.pdbx_seq_one_letter_code
_entity_poly.pdbx_strand_id
1 'polypeptide(L)'
;MMQELADKIWENPRFHDASLRIELAWLTKEISGVDDGPADIADATRLMRSAAILACSEMVDHRRAAFRIATCAYDLFGTEQVPLDQALRVVLMRLGNFPSIGTRADVESAQPSLPFALIVEELASAAAHEVTINGRTVLLTDFQQKLCVELH
;
A
#
# COMPACT_ATOMS: atom_id res chain seq x y z
N MET A 1 0.57 7.48 18.57
CA MET A 1 1.90 6.85 18.39
C MET A 1 2.22 6.62 16.91
N MET A 2 1.34 5.97 16.14
CA MET A 2 1.57 5.81 14.68
C MET A 2 1.57 7.14 13.93
N GLN A 3 0.68 8.09 14.31
CA GLN A 3 0.65 9.42 13.68
C GLN A 3 1.96 10.19 13.87
N GLU A 4 2.51 10.24 15.08
CA GLU A 4 3.79 10.92 15.35
C GLU A 4 4.95 10.35 14.50
N LEU A 5 4.96 9.03 14.27
CA LEU A 5 5.95 8.40 13.41
C LEU A 5 5.73 8.75 11.93
N ALA A 6 4.46 8.78 11.49
CA ALA A 6 4.09 9.22 10.15
C ALA A 6 4.51 10.68 9.91
N ASP A 7 4.27 11.58 10.88
CA ASP A 7 4.66 12.99 10.80
C ASP A 7 6.19 13.12 10.71
N LYS A 8 6.95 12.37 11.51
CA LYS A 8 8.44 12.36 11.44
C LYS A 8 8.97 11.88 10.10
N ILE A 9 8.33 10.88 9.49
CA ILE A 9 8.68 10.42 8.14
C ILE A 9 8.36 11.53 7.14
N TRP A 10 7.18 12.14 7.26
CA TRP A 10 6.71 13.18 6.36
C TRP A 10 7.56 14.45 6.41
N GLU A 11 8.04 14.85 7.58
CA GLU A 11 8.90 16.03 7.74
C GLU A 11 10.32 15.81 7.21
N ASN A 12 10.72 14.56 6.92
CA ASN A 12 12.06 14.24 6.47
C ASN A 12 12.25 14.54 4.96
N PRO A 13 13.11 15.50 4.57
CA PRO A 13 13.31 15.83 3.16
C PRO A 13 13.83 14.65 2.32
N ARG A 14 14.63 13.77 2.94
CA ARG A 14 15.18 12.59 2.26
C ARG A 14 14.10 11.60 1.83
N PHE A 15 12.98 11.56 2.54
CA PHE A 15 11.84 10.74 2.17
C PHE A 15 11.22 11.25 0.86
N HIS A 16 10.99 12.57 0.77
CA HIS A 16 10.43 13.20 -0.43
C HIS A 16 11.35 13.06 -1.64
N ASP A 17 12.66 13.28 -1.45
CA ASP A 17 13.65 13.11 -2.52
C ASP A 17 13.65 11.66 -3.04
N ALA A 18 13.60 10.68 -2.14
CA ALA A 18 13.56 9.26 -2.51
C ALA A 18 12.23 8.89 -3.19
N SER A 19 11.11 9.39 -2.66
CA SER A 19 9.78 9.19 -3.26
C SER A 19 9.74 9.71 -4.68
N LEU A 20 10.24 10.93 -4.92
CA LEU A 20 10.28 11.54 -6.24
C LEU A 20 11.15 10.72 -7.21
N ARG A 21 12.31 10.23 -6.77
CA ARG A 21 13.17 9.37 -7.62
C ARG A 21 12.46 8.09 -8.06
N ILE A 22 11.76 7.42 -7.14
CA ILE A 22 11.00 6.20 -7.45
C ILE A 22 9.82 6.49 -8.39
N GLU A 23 9.08 7.58 -8.15
CA GLU A 23 7.97 7.98 -9.04
C GLU A 23 8.47 8.31 -10.45
N LEU A 24 9.59 9.03 -10.58
CA LEU A 24 10.18 9.36 -11.88
C LEU A 24 10.75 8.14 -12.60
N ALA A 25 11.39 7.22 -11.87
CA ALA A 25 11.87 5.97 -12.44
C ALA A 25 10.71 5.12 -12.96
N TRP A 26 9.63 5.01 -12.18
CA TRP A 26 8.41 4.32 -12.59
C TRP A 26 7.78 4.95 -13.84
N LEU A 27 7.64 6.28 -13.88
CA LEU A 27 7.13 7.00 -15.05
C LEU A 27 7.99 6.77 -16.30
N THR A 28 9.32 6.75 -16.12
CA THR A 28 10.26 6.54 -17.22
C THR A 28 10.12 5.14 -17.79
N LYS A 29 10.01 4.12 -16.92
CA LYS A 29 9.74 2.73 -17.29
C LYS A 29 8.42 2.60 -18.03
N GLU A 30 7.36 3.23 -17.52
CA GLU A 30 6.02 3.15 -18.10
C GLU A 30 5.93 3.81 -19.49
N ILE A 31 6.58 4.96 -19.67
CA ILE A 31 6.53 5.72 -20.93
C ILE A 31 7.50 5.14 -21.97
N SER A 32 8.71 4.79 -21.55
CA SER A 32 9.79 4.41 -22.48
C SER A 32 9.89 2.90 -22.69
N GLY A 33 9.32 2.09 -21.80
CA GLY A 33 9.45 0.63 -21.80
C GLY A 33 10.86 0.13 -21.47
N VAL A 34 11.77 1.02 -21.07
CA VAL A 34 13.17 0.70 -20.74
C VAL A 34 13.35 0.81 -19.23
N ASP A 35 13.92 -0.24 -18.66
CA ASP A 35 14.28 -0.31 -17.24
C ASP A 35 15.68 0.32 -17.04
N ASP A 36 15.78 1.64 -17.24
CA ASP A 36 17.05 2.40 -17.17
C ASP A 36 17.07 3.42 -16.02
N GLY A 37 16.19 3.25 -15.03
CA GLY A 37 16.03 4.17 -13.92
C GLY A 37 17.11 4.00 -12.84
N PRO A 38 17.60 5.08 -12.20
CA PRO A 38 18.58 5.04 -11.11
C PRO A 38 17.96 4.60 -9.76
N ALA A 39 16.82 3.94 -9.77
CA ALA A 39 16.12 3.58 -8.54
C ALA A 39 16.85 2.41 -7.87
N ASP A 40 17.31 2.62 -6.64
CA ASP A 40 17.95 1.59 -5.83
C ASP A 40 16.89 0.78 -5.07
N ILE A 41 17.01 -0.56 -5.12
CA ILE A 41 16.18 -1.49 -4.36
C ILE A 41 16.22 -1.21 -2.85
N ALA A 42 17.35 -0.70 -2.35
CA ALA A 42 17.48 -0.32 -0.95
C ALA A 42 16.58 0.88 -0.60
N ASP A 43 16.48 1.86 -1.50
CA ASP A 43 15.57 3.00 -1.36
C ASP A 43 14.12 2.52 -1.45
N ALA A 44 13.80 1.64 -2.41
CA ALA A 44 12.46 1.04 -2.54
C ALA A 44 12.02 0.31 -1.27
N THR A 45 12.92 -0.47 -0.67
CA THR A 45 12.64 -1.19 0.59
C THR A 45 12.39 -0.23 1.75
N ARG A 46 13.19 0.84 1.88
CA ARG A 46 13.00 1.86 2.93
C ARG A 46 11.70 2.63 2.75
N LEU A 47 11.39 2.97 1.50
CA LEU A 47 10.16 3.66 1.12
C LEU A 47 8.94 2.78 1.35
N MET A 48 9.00 1.48 1.05
CA MET A 48 7.92 0.54 1.34
C MET A 48 7.63 0.44 2.85
N ARG A 49 8.68 0.38 3.69
CA ARG A 49 8.51 0.44 5.16
C ARG A 49 7.89 1.76 5.61
N SER A 50 8.28 2.87 4.99
CA SER A 50 7.72 4.19 5.27
C SER A 50 6.24 4.26 4.85
N ALA A 51 5.90 3.72 3.69
CA ALA A 51 4.53 3.62 3.19
C ALA A 51 3.64 2.79 4.14
N ALA A 52 4.15 1.68 4.68
CA ALA A 52 3.40 0.87 5.65
C ALA A 52 3.06 1.62 6.95
N ILE A 53 3.86 2.63 7.33
CA ILE A 53 3.59 3.51 8.47
C ILE A 53 2.63 4.63 8.07
N LEU A 54 2.89 5.29 6.93
CA LEU A 54 2.07 6.38 6.41
C LEU A 54 0.64 5.91 6.07
N ALA A 55 0.44 4.65 5.70
CA ALA A 55 -0.87 4.05 5.47
C ALA A 55 -1.77 4.07 6.72
N CYS A 56 -1.18 4.04 7.92
CA CYS A 56 -1.89 4.13 9.19
C CYS A 56 -2.17 5.58 9.64
N SER A 57 -1.73 6.59 8.88
CA SER A 57 -1.92 8.00 9.21
C SER A 57 -3.39 8.42 9.04
N GLU A 58 -3.84 9.38 9.83
CA GLU A 58 -5.13 10.04 9.66
C GLU A 58 -5.10 11.10 8.55
N MET A 59 -3.90 11.57 8.18
CA MET A 59 -3.70 12.57 7.14
C MET A 59 -3.84 11.98 5.74
N VAL A 60 -4.74 12.55 4.93
CA VAL A 60 -5.02 12.10 3.55
C VAL A 60 -3.77 12.11 2.68
N ASP A 61 -2.91 13.12 2.80
CA ASP A 61 -1.70 13.22 1.98
C ASP A 61 -0.67 12.13 2.31
N HIS A 62 -0.56 11.74 3.58
CA HIS A 62 0.31 10.62 3.99
C HIS A 62 -0.18 9.31 3.37
N ARG A 63 -1.49 9.04 3.45
CA ARG A 63 -2.11 7.86 2.88
C ARG A 63 -1.99 7.82 1.35
N ARG A 64 -2.14 8.98 0.68
CA ARG A 64 -1.94 9.10 -0.77
C ARG A 64 -0.50 8.79 -1.16
N ALA A 65 0.48 9.33 -0.43
CA ALA A 65 1.88 9.04 -0.67
C ALA A 65 2.21 7.57 -0.42
N ALA A 66 1.68 6.97 0.65
CA ALA A 66 1.83 5.55 0.94
C ALA A 66 1.37 4.68 -0.24
N PHE A 67 0.19 4.97 -0.79
CA PHE A 67 -0.32 4.28 -1.97
C PHE A 67 0.63 4.41 -3.17
N ARG A 68 0.95 5.64 -3.57
CA ARG A 68 1.77 5.91 -4.76
C ARG A 68 3.15 5.27 -4.66
N ILE A 69 3.82 5.44 -3.53
CA ILE A 69 5.16 4.87 -3.30
C ILE A 69 5.11 3.35 -3.34
N ALA A 70 4.15 2.73 -2.66
CA ALA A 70 4.08 1.27 -2.59
C ALA A 70 3.81 0.66 -3.98
N THR A 71 2.91 1.25 -4.76
CA THR A 71 2.63 0.78 -6.12
C THR A 71 3.81 1.02 -7.07
N CYS A 72 4.44 2.21 -7.05
CA CYS A 72 5.59 2.49 -7.90
C CYS A 72 6.79 1.59 -7.57
N ALA A 73 7.09 1.40 -6.28
CA ALA A 73 8.16 0.50 -5.85
C ALA A 73 7.88 -0.95 -6.25
N TYR A 74 6.64 -1.41 -6.10
CA TYR A 74 6.25 -2.76 -6.53
C TYR A 74 6.37 -2.94 -8.05
N ASP A 75 5.92 -1.97 -8.85
CA ASP A 75 5.96 -2.04 -10.31
C ASP A 75 7.39 -2.01 -10.88
N LEU A 76 8.28 -1.31 -10.18
CA LEU A 76 9.69 -1.27 -10.56
C LEU A 76 10.39 -2.59 -10.26
N PHE A 77 10.23 -3.14 -9.06
CA PHE A 77 11.10 -4.21 -8.56
C PHE A 77 10.41 -5.56 -8.34
N GLY A 78 9.08 -5.58 -8.29
CA GLY A 78 8.27 -6.78 -8.12
C GLY A 78 8.70 -7.62 -6.92
N THR A 79 8.76 -8.94 -7.14
CA THR A 79 9.12 -9.94 -6.14
C THR A 79 10.49 -10.58 -6.36
N GLU A 80 11.19 -10.24 -7.44
CA GLU A 80 12.40 -10.94 -7.88
C GLU A 80 13.58 -10.77 -6.91
N GLN A 81 13.67 -9.60 -6.27
CA GLN A 81 14.79 -9.24 -5.39
C GLN A 81 14.40 -9.20 -3.91
N VAL A 82 13.15 -8.82 -3.62
CA VAL A 82 12.59 -8.68 -2.27
C VAL A 82 11.08 -8.96 -2.33
N PRO A 83 10.47 -9.47 -1.24
CA PRO A 83 9.03 -9.80 -1.21
C PRO A 83 8.17 -8.54 -1.07
N LEU A 84 8.14 -7.68 -2.11
CA LEU A 84 7.34 -6.46 -2.10
C LEU A 84 5.85 -6.72 -2.29
N ASP A 85 5.45 -7.90 -2.78
CA ASP A 85 4.07 -8.38 -2.83
C ASP A 85 3.43 -8.41 -1.44
N GLN A 86 4.14 -9.00 -0.48
CA GLN A 86 3.73 -9.05 0.92
C GLN A 86 3.62 -7.65 1.52
N ALA A 87 4.61 -6.80 1.25
CA ALA A 87 4.64 -5.45 1.78
C ALA A 87 3.56 -4.55 1.17
N LEU A 88 3.33 -4.67 -0.15
CA LEU A 88 2.26 -3.98 -0.85
C LEU A 88 0.89 -4.41 -0.33
N ARG A 89 0.66 -5.71 -0.11
CA ARG A 89 -0.58 -6.22 0.49
C ARG A 89 -0.88 -5.55 1.82
N VAL A 90 0.12 -5.46 2.70
CA VAL A 90 -0.02 -4.82 4.01
C VAL A 90 -0.35 -3.32 3.88
N VAL A 91 0.30 -2.62 2.96
CA VAL A 91 0.00 -1.20 2.69
C VAL A 91 -1.44 -1.03 2.19
N LEU A 92 -1.88 -1.82 1.21
CA LEU A 92 -3.23 -1.74 0.65
C LEU A 92 -4.31 -2.07 1.69
N MET A 93 -4.07 -3.09 2.52
CA MET A 93 -4.95 -3.45 3.63
C MET A 93 -5.09 -2.31 4.65
N ARG A 94 -3.99 -1.69 5.06
CA ARG A 94 -4.00 -0.56 6.00
C ARG A 94 -4.66 0.69 5.41
N LEU A 95 -4.58 0.85 4.09
CA LEU A 95 -5.29 1.90 3.37
C LEU A 95 -6.79 1.62 3.19
N GLY A 96 -7.28 0.44 3.58
CA GLY A 96 -8.66 0.02 3.36
C GLY A 96 -8.99 -0.23 1.88
N ASN A 97 -7.98 -0.43 1.04
CA ASN A 97 -8.10 -0.69 -0.39
C ASN A 97 -8.10 -2.20 -0.66
N PHE A 98 -8.95 -2.95 0.04
CA PHE A 98 -9.01 -4.40 -0.11
C PHE A 98 -9.32 -4.89 -1.53
N PRO A 99 -10.21 -4.25 -2.30
CA PRO A 99 -10.44 -4.64 -3.70
C PRO A 99 -9.18 -4.53 -4.57
N SER A 100 -8.23 -3.66 -4.22
CA SER A 100 -6.96 -3.53 -4.95
C SER A 100 -6.03 -4.73 -4.74
N ILE A 101 -6.19 -5.48 -3.63
CA ILE A 101 -5.40 -6.69 -3.36
C ILE A 101 -5.68 -7.77 -4.43
N GLY A 102 -6.94 -7.94 -4.82
CA GLY A 102 -7.35 -8.91 -5.85
C GLY A 102 -7.04 -8.49 -7.29
N THR A 103 -6.41 -7.34 -7.51
CA THR A 103 -6.07 -6.89 -8.88
C THR A 103 -4.79 -7.53 -9.42
N ARG A 104 -3.96 -8.11 -8.54
CA ARG A 104 -2.74 -8.81 -8.92
C ARG A 104 -2.62 -10.13 -8.18
N ALA A 105 -2.44 -11.21 -8.94
CA ALA A 105 -2.48 -12.58 -8.42
C ALA A 105 -1.35 -12.89 -7.42
N ASP A 106 -0.18 -12.28 -7.59
CA ASP A 106 0.96 -12.38 -6.68
C ASP A 106 0.67 -11.69 -5.33
N VAL A 107 0.14 -10.47 -5.34
CA VAL A 107 -0.29 -9.76 -4.12
C VAL A 107 -1.45 -10.47 -3.42
N GLU A 108 -2.39 -11.02 -4.20
CA GLU A 108 -3.51 -11.80 -3.68
C GLU A 108 -3.05 -13.10 -3.01
N SER A 109 -2.09 -13.81 -3.61
CA SER A 109 -1.54 -15.06 -3.09
C SER A 109 -0.47 -14.89 -2.01
N ALA A 110 -0.06 -13.66 -1.69
CA ALA A 110 0.97 -13.37 -0.68
C ALA A 110 0.50 -13.60 0.77
N GLN A 111 -0.82 -13.65 1.03
CA GLN A 111 -1.38 -13.75 2.40
C GLN A 111 -0.79 -14.88 3.26
N PRO A 112 -0.65 -16.13 2.77
CA PRO A 112 -0.16 -17.24 3.58
C PRO A 112 1.33 -17.09 3.97
N SER A 113 2.06 -16.23 3.27
CA SER A 113 3.48 -15.94 3.53
C SER A 113 3.66 -14.81 4.55
N LEU A 114 2.59 -14.12 4.94
CA LEU A 114 2.68 -13.05 5.92
C LEU A 114 2.93 -13.60 7.34
N PRO A 115 3.67 -12.86 8.16
CA PRO A 115 3.68 -13.07 9.61
C PRO A 115 2.25 -13.12 10.17
N PHE A 116 1.99 -14.07 11.08
CA PHE A 116 0.66 -14.29 11.66
C PHE A 116 0.02 -13.01 12.22
N ALA A 117 0.80 -12.13 12.84
CA ALA A 117 0.30 -10.85 13.36
C ALA A 117 -0.33 -9.97 12.26
N LEU A 118 0.24 -9.97 11.05
CA LEU A 118 -0.27 -9.20 9.91
C LEU A 118 -1.49 -9.87 9.26
N ILE A 119 -1.57 -11.20 9.31
CA ILE A 119 -2.77 -11.93 8.89
C ILE A 119 -3.94 -11.58 9.83
N VAL A 120 -3.71 -11.57 11.14
CA VAL A 120 -4.74 -11.19 12.13
C VAL A 120 -5.14 -9.73 11.96
N GLU A 121 -4.19 -8.82 11.71
CA GLU A 121 -4.46 -7.42 11.39
C GLU A 121 -5.38 -7.31 10.15
N GLU A 122 -5.07 -8.04 9.08
CA GLU A 122 -5.87 -8.07 7.87
C GLU A 122 -7.29 -8.58 8.11
N LEU A 123 -7.44 -9.69 8.84
CA LEU A 123 -8.76 -10.25 9.16
C LEU A 123 -9.60 -9.29 10.00
N ALA A 124 -9.00 -8.65 11.00
CA ALA A 124 -9.69 -7.66 11.83
C ALA A 124 -10.11 -6.43 11.02
N SER A 125 -9.23 -5.96 10.12
CA SER A 125 -9.53 -4.83 9.25
C SER A 125 -10.61 -5.18 8.22
N ALA A 126 -10.54 -6.37 7.62
CA ALA A 126 -11.53 -6.86 6.65
C ALA A 126 -12.92 -6.97 7.28
N ALA A 127 -13.03 -7.53 8.49
CA ALA A 127 -14.31 -7.65 9.20
C ALA A 127 -15.02 -6.30 9.41
N ALA A 128 -14.27 -5.19 9.54
CA ALA A 128 -14.86 -3.85 9.63
C ALA A 128 -15.44 -3.33 8.30
N HIS A 129 -15.02 -3.92 7.18
CA HIS A 129 -15.39 -3.53 5.81
C HIS A 129 -16.28 -4.55 5.11
N GLU A 130 -16.64 -5.63 5.79
CA GLU A 130 -17.60 -6.62 5.29
C GLU A 130 -19.03 -6.11 5.48
N VAL A 131 -19.79 -6.10 4.38
CA VAL A 131 -21.22 -5.81 4.39
C VAL A 131 -21.97 -6.94 3.69
N THR A 132 -23.07 -7.38 4.29
CA THR A 132 -23.95 -8.40 3.69
C THR A 132 -25.02 -7.72 2.85
N ILE A 133 -24.93 -7.87 1.52
CA ILE A 133 -25.92 -7.35 0.57
C ILE A 133 -26.62 -8.54 -0.08
N ASN A 134 -27.94 -8.64 0.08
CA ASN A 134 -28.76 -9.73 -0.49
C ASN A 134 -28.21 -11.14 -0.17
N GLY A 135 -27.72 -11.36 1.05
CA GLY A 135 -27.17 -12.64 1.50
C GLY A 135 -25.76 -12.97 0.97
N ARG A 136 -25.09 -12.03 0.29
CA ARG A 136 -23.68 -12.14 -0.11
C ARG A 136 -22.83 -11.18 0.72
N THR A 137 -21.76 -11.71 1.32
CA THR A 137 -20.73 -10.89 1.97
C THR A 137 -19.86 -10.25 0.91
N VAL A 138 -19.74 -8.93 0.94
CA VAL A 138 -18.87 -8.16 0.05
C VAL A 138 -17.94 -7.32 0.90
N LEU A 139 -16.67 -7.28 0.51
CA LEU A 139 -15.65 -6.47 1.15
C LEU A 139 -15.57 -5.12 0.45
N LEU A 140 -15.83 -4.05 1.18
CA LEU A 140 -15.88 -2.68 0.66
C LEU A 140 -14.54 -1.96 0.83
N THR A 141 -14.29 -0.94 0.01
CA THR A 141 -13.25 0.06 0.33
C THR A 141 -13.70 0.96 1.48
N ASP A 142 -12.77 1.68 2.11
CA ASP A 142 -13.08 2.77 3.06
C ASP A 142 -14.13 3.75 2.51
N PHE A 143 -14.03 4.11 1.22
CA PHE A 143 -14.98 5.02 0.58
C PHE A 143 -16.36 4.38 0.45
N GLN A 144 -16.43 3.14 -0.02
CA GLN A 144 -17.69 2.41 -0.19
C GLN A 144 -18.38 2.14 1.16
N GLN A 145 -17.60 1.81 2.19
CA GLN A 145 -18.09 1.61 3.55
C GLN A 145 -18.67 2.91 4.12
N LYS A 146 -17.96 4.04 4.02
CA LYS A 146 -18.46 5.36 4.43
C LYS A 146 -19.76 5.73 3.71
N LEU A 147 -19.78 5.58 2.40
CA LEU A 147 -20.98 5.85 1.60
C LEU A 147 -22.15 4.94 2.02
N CYS A 148 -21.88 3.67 2.33
CA CYS A 148 -22.91 2.74 2.80
C CYS A 148 -23.51 3.16 4.14
N VAL A 149 -22.68 3.63 5.08
CA VAL A 149 -23.12 4.13 6.39
C VAL A 149 -23.88 5.46 6.26
N GLU A 150 -23.50 6.35 5.35
CA GLU A 150 -24.21 7.63 5.15
C GLU A 150 -25.57 7.48 4.46
N LEU A 151 -25.76 6.42 3.69
CA LEU A 151 -26.99 6.15 2.94
C LEU A 151 -28.03 5.31 3.70
N HIS A 152 -27.71 4.79 4.89
CA HIS A 152 -28.61 4.02 5.76
C HIS A 152 -28.88 4.76 7.08
#